data_AF-A0A7S4QHE8-F1
#
_entry.id   AF-A0A7S4QHE8-F1
#
_cell.length_a   1.000
_cell.length_b   1.000
_cell.length_c   1.000
_cell.angle_alpha   90.00
_cell.angle_beta   90.00
_cell.angle_gamma   90.00
#
_symmetry.space_group_name_H-M   'P 1'
#
loop_
_entity.id
_entity.type
_entity.pdbx_description
1 polymer ?
#
loop_
_entity_poly.entity_id
_entity_poly.type
_entity_poly.pdbx_seq_one_letter_code
_entity_poly.pdbx_strand_id
1 'polypeptide(L)'
;LVQQLEEELRILVADYDKAMAEKQAVMNEAERCQHKLDMAQRLVGALSANGVIWEQTVESMSEELVFVPGDTLVACSFASYVGIFTREYRETATQRFVQFLQEKLVPLGPQPDPLAVLSSEAEQARWCAK
;
A
#
# COMPACT_ATOMS: atom_id res chain seq x y z
N LEU A 1 29.45 57.13 42.56
CA LEU A 1 29.57 55.76 43.10
C LEU A 1 28.28 54.96 42.89
N VAL A 2 27.14 55.36 43.48
CA VAL A 2 25.86 54.62 43.32
C VAL A 2 25.41 54.54 41.85
N GLN A 3 25.43 55.67 41.13
CA GLN A 3 25.04 55.71 39.70
C GLN A 3 25.95 54.88 38.77
N GLN A 4 27.23 54.70 39.12
CA GLN A 4 28.15 53.88 38.32
C GLN A 4 27.85 52.39 38.53
N LEU A 5 27.58 51.97 39.76
CA LEU A 5 27.15 50.60 40.04
C LEU A 5 25.80 50.27 39.41
N GLU A 6 24.84 51.21 39.41
CA GLU A 6 23.55 51.03 38.74
C GLU A 6 23.72 50.87 37.22
N GLU A 7 24.66 51.61 36.63
CA GLU A 7 24.98 51.51 35.20
C GLU A 7 25.63 50.15 34.85
N GLU A 8 26.62 49.72 35.63
CA GLU A 8 27.27 48.42 35.45
C GLU A 8 26.29 47.27 35.65
N LEU A 9 25.40 47.36 36.64
CA LEU A 9 24.34 46.37 36.87
C LEU A 9 23.38 46.30 35.68
N ARG A 10 22.99 47.44 35.12
CA ARG A 10 22.10 47.51 33.95
C ARG A 10 22.70 46.85 32.72
N ILE A 11 23.99 47.09 32.47
CA ILE A 11 24.73 46.45 31.38
C ILE A 11 24.77 44.93 31.58
N LEU A 12 25.10 44.49 32.80
CA LEU A 12 25.20 43.06 33.12
C LEU A 12 23.86 42.33 33.00
N VAL A 13 22.76 42.97 33.40
CA VAL A 13 21.40 42.40 33.23
C VAL A 13 21.03 42.31 31.75
N ALA A 14 21.33 43.34 30.96
CA ALA A 14 21.06 43.32 29.52
C ALA A 14 21.86 42.21 28.79
N ASP A 15 23.13 42.02 29.15
CA ASP A 15 23.97 40.95 28.60
C ASP A 15 23.47 39.56 29.04
N TYR A 16 23.03 39.43 30.29
CA TYR A 16 22.41 38.20 30.80
C TYR A 16 21.13 37.85 30.03
N ASP A 17 20.21 38.80 29.87
CA ASP A 17 18.94 38.60 29.17
C ASP A 17 19.18 38.24 27.70
N LYS A 18 20.17 38.88 27.06
CA LYS A 18 20.58 38.54 25.69
C LYS A 18 21.10 37.10 25.60
N ALA A 19 22.02 36.71 26.49
CA ALA A 19 22.56 35.36 26.52
C ALA A 19 21.48 34.30 26.82
N MET A 20 20.52 34.61 27.68
CA MET A 20 19.38 33.75 27.98
C MET A 20 18.43 33.61 26.78
N ALA A 21 18.18 34.70 26.05
CA ALA A 21 17.38 34.66 24.83
C ALA A 21 18.04 33.82 23.73
N GLU A 22 19.35 33.98 23.52
CA GLU A 22 20.13 33.18 22.58
C GLU A 22 20.11 31.69 22.96
N LYS A 23 20.30 31.37 24.25
CA LYS A 23 20.19 30.00 24.77
C LYS A 23 18.82 29.41 24.48
N GLN A 24 17.74 30.14 24.77
CA GLN A 24 16.38 29.64 24.55
C GLN A 24 16.09 29.42 23.07
N ALA A 25 16.55 30.30 22.19
CA ALA A 25 16.40 30.14 20.74
C ALA A 25 17.06 28.86 20.24
N VAL A 26 18.29 28.57 20.69
CA VAL A 26 19.00 27.33 20.34
C VAL A 26 18.30 26.10 20.90
N MET A 27 17.79 26.16 22.13
CA MET A 27 17.03 25.05 22.73
C MET A 27 15.75 24.74 21.94
N ASN A 28 14.99 25.78 21.57
CA ASN A 28 13.78 25.62 20.76
C ASN A 28 14.08 25.01 19.38
N GLU A 29 15.17 25.43 18.74
CA GLU A 29 15.58 24.86 17.46
C GLU A 29 16.03 23.40 17.60
N ALA A 30 16.74 23.06 18.68
CA ALA A 30 17.13 21.69 18.99
C ALA A 30 15.91 20.79 19.22
N GLU A 31 14.92 21.25 19.99
CA GLU A 31 13.65 20.53 20.18
C GLU A 31 12.91 20.31 18.86
N ARG A 32 12.83 21.34 18.02
CA ARG A 32 12.21 21.23 16.69
C ARG A 32 12.93 20.22 15.80
N CYS A 33 14.25 20.21 15.82
CA CYS A 33 15.06 19.25 15.07
C CYS A 33 14.84 17.82 15.59
N GLN A 34 14.85 17.64 16.92
CA GLN A 34 14.61 16.34 17.55
C GLN A 34 13.23 15.78 17.18
N HIS A 35 12.20 16.63 17.18
CA HIS A 35 10.85 16.22 16.81
C HIS A 35 10.76 15.82 15.33
N LYS A 36 11.48 16.51 14.43
CA LYS A 36 11.57 16.11 13.02
C LYS A 36 12.31 14.79 12.83
N LEU A 37 13.39 14.58 13.59
CA LEU A 37 14.17 13.33 13.55
C LEU A 37 13.32 12.14 14.01
N ASP A 38 12.54 12.28 15.08
CA ASP A 38 11.65 11.22 15.55
C ASP A 38 10.61 10.85 14.48
N MET A 39 9.99 11.84 13.82
CA MET A 39 9.04 11.58 12.73
C MET A 39 9.72 10.88 11.54
N ALA A 40 10.94 11.32 11.18
CA ALA A 40 11.70 10.71 10.10
C ALA A 40 12.06 9.25 10.41
N GLN A 41 12.48 8.95 11.65
CA GLN A 41 12.77 7.59 12.09
C GLN A 41 11.54 6.70 12.04
N ARG A 42 10.39 7.19 12.50
CA ARG A 42 9.10 6.47 12.41
C ARG A 42 8.71 6.19 10.97
N LEU A 43 8.87 7.16 10.07
CA LEU A 43 8.60 7.00 8.65
C LEU A 43 9.52 5.96 8.01
N VAL A 44 10.82 6.01 8.30
CA VAL A 44 11.81 5.04 7.81
C VAL A 44 11.47 3.62 8.30
N GLY A 45 11.10 3.48 9.58
CA GLY A 45 10.65 2.20 10.13
C GLY A 45 9.41 1.66 9.42
N ALA A 46 8.39 2.51 9.23
CA ALA A 46 7.16 2.12 8.52
C ALA A 46 7.42 1.75 7.06
N LEU A 47 8.27 2.52 6.36
CA LEU A 47 8.63 2.25 4.98
C LEU A 47 9.41 0.94 4.84
N SER A 48 10.34 0.66 5.75
CA SER A 48 11.08 -0.60 5.74
C SER A 48 10.16 -1.81 5.94
N ALA A 49 9.17 -1.70 6.84
CA ALA A 49 8.18 -2.76 7.04
C ALA A 49 7.30 -2.97 5.79
N ASN A 50 6.85 -1.87 5.17
CA ASN A 50 6.08 -1.95 3.93
C ASN A 50 6.91 -2.49 2.76
N GLY A 51 8.21 -2.22 2.72
CA GLY A 51 9.11 -2.73 1.67
C GLY A 51 9.12 -4.26 1.59
N VAL A 52 9.18 -4.95 2.73
CA VAL A 52 9.12 -6.41 2.80
C VAL A 52 7.77 -6.94 2.27
N ILE A 53 6.67 -6.28 2.64
CA ILE A 53 5.33 -6.66 2.18
C ILE A 53 5.21 -6.45 0.67
N TRP A 54 5.73 -5.34 0.14
CA TRP A 54 5.69 -5.06 -1.29
C TRP A 54 6.53 -6.05 -2.08
N GLU A 55 7.69 -6.44 -1.58
CA GLU A 55 8.52 -7.48 -2.19
C GLU A 55 7.77 -8.81 -2.28
N GLN A 56 7.15 -9.26 -1.18
CA GLN A 56 6.30 -10.45 -1.16
C GLN A 56 5.08 -10.33 -2.10
N THR A 57 4.47 -9.14 -2.15
CA THR A 57 3.32 -8.88 -3.03
C THR A 57 3.73 -8.97 -4.50
N VAL A 58 4.89 -8.43 -4.86
CA VAL A 58 5.42 -8.49 -6.23
C VAL A 58 5.73 -9.94 -6.63
N GLU A 59 6.31 -10.73 -5.73
CA GLU A 59 6.56 -12.15 -5.96
C GLU A 59 5.25 -12.92 -6.20
N SER A 60 4.26 -12.77 -5.30
CA SER A 60 2.92 -13.39 -5.45
C SER A 60 2.24 -12.98 -6.75
N MET A 61 2.24 -11.68 -7.09
CA MET A 61 1.65 -11.19 -8.34
C MET A 61 2.38 -11.73 -9.57
N SER A 62 3.70 -11.91 -9.51
CA SER A 62 4.46 -12.51 -10.60
C SER A 62 4.08 -13.97 -10.83
N GLU A 63 3.84 -14.73 -9.77
CA GLU A 63 3.33 -16.11 -9.86
C GLU A 63 1.92 -16.16 -10.43
N GLU A 64 1.03 -15.29 -9.95
CA GLU A 64 -0.37 -15.19 -10.43
C GLU A 64 -0.46 -14.77 -11.90
N LEU A 65 0.44 -13.89 -12.37
CA LEU A 65 0.46 -13.39 -13.75
C LEU A 65 0.61 -14.52 -14.78
N VAL A 66 1.28 -15.62 -14.40
CA VAL A 66 1.48 -16.79 -15.27
C VAL A 66 0.14 -17.43 -15.67
N PHE A 67 -0.87 -17.38 -14.80
CA PHE A 67 -2.17 -18.02 -15.01
C PHE A 67 -3.17 -17.14 -15.77
N VAL A 68 -2.96 -15.81 -15.76
CA VAL A 68 -3.88 -14.83 -16.36
C VAL A 68 -4.30 -15.17 -17.79
N PRO A 69 -3.39 -15.55 -18.73
CA PRO A 69 -3.80 -15.88 -20.09
C PRO A 69 -4.74 -17.08 -20.16
N GLY A 70 -4.48 -18.14 -19.38
CA GLY A 70 -5.30 -19.34 -19.35
C GLY A 70 -6.68 -19.07 -18.76
N ASP A 71 -6.73 -18.39 -17.61
CA ASP A 71 -7.99 -18.06 -16.93
C ASP A 71 -8.84 -17.11 -17.78
N THR A 72 -8.19 -16.18 -18.50
CA THR A 72 -8.87 -15.31 -19.48
C THR A 72 -9.48 -16.11 -20.63
N LEU A 73 -8.79 -17.14 -21.15
CA LEU A 73 -9.34 -18.00 -22.20
C LEU A 73 -10.59 -18.76 -21.72
N VAL A 74 -10.57 -19.26 -20.47
CA VAL A 74 -11.73 -19.90 -19.86
C VAL A 74 -12.89 -18.90 -19.75
N ALA A 75 -12.65 -17.70 -19.26
CA ALA A 75 -13.67 -16.65 -19.15
C ALA A 75 -14.26 -16.25 -20.51
N CYS A 76 -13.42 -16.05 -21.53
CA CYS A 76 -13.83 -15.75 -22.89
C CYS A 76 -14.68 -16.87 -23.50
N SER A 77 -14.29 -18.14 -23.29
CA SER A 77 -15.07 -19.29 -23.75
C SER A 77 -16.47 -19.32 -23.11
N PHE A 78 -16.54 -18.99 -21.82
CA PHE A 78 -17.79 -18.96 -21.08
C PHE A 78 -18.74 -17.87 -21.62
N ALA A 79 -18.22 -16.64 -21.74
CA ALA A 79 -18.98 -15.49 -22.22
C ALA A 79 -19.45 -15.65 -23.68
N SER A 80 -18.62 -16.27 -24.54
CA SER A 80 -18.91 -16.37 -25.98
C SER A 80 -19.82 -17.54 -26.34
N TYR A 81 -19.65 -18.69 -25.68
CA TYR A 81 -20.31 -19.94 -26.11
C TYR A 81 -21.23 -20.54 -25.05
N VAL A 82 -20.89 -20.39 -23.77
CA VAL A 82 -21.53 -21.18 -22.70
C VAL A 82 -22.76 -20.48 -22.11
N GLY A 83 -22.84 -19.14 -22.21
CA GLY A 83 -23.87 -18.33 -21.55
C GLY A 83 -25.32 -18.75 -21.82
N ILE A 84 -25.63 -19.25 -23.03
CA ILE A 84 -26.99 -19.60 -23.48
C ILE A 84 -27.55 -20.90 -22.88
N PHE A 85 -26.69 -21.72 -22.26
CA PHE A 85 -27.07 -23.05 -21.81
C PHE A 85 -27.54 -23.09 -20.34
N THR A 86 -28.14 -24.21 -19.94
CA THR A 86 -28.55 -24.49 -18.56
C THR A 86 -27.35 -24.72 -17.66
N ARG A 87 -27.53 -24.53 -16.35
CA ARG A 87 -26.46 -24.63 -15.35
C ARG A 87 -25.60 -25.90 -15.49
N GLU A 88 -26.21 -27.08 -15.54
CA GLU A 88 -25.50 -28.36 -15.63
C GLU A 88 -24.62 -28.44 -16.89
N TYR A 89 -25.14 -27.97 -18.02
CA TYR A 89 -24.38 -27.95 -19.26
C TYR A 89 -23.25 -26.91 -19.21
N ARG A 90 -23.49 -25.75 -18.57
CA ARG A 90 -22.45 -24.73 -18.40
C ARG A 90 -21.27 -25.25 -17.59
N GLU A 91 -21.53 -25.91 -16.47
CA GLU A 91 -20.50 -26.53 -15.63
C GLU A 91 -19.72 -27.59 -16.42
N THR A 92 -20.41 -28.45 -17.15
CA THR A 92 -19.78 -29.49 -17.99
C THR A 92 -18.94 -28.89 -19.13
N ALA A 93 -19.45 -27.88 -19.82
CA ALA A 93 -18.76 -27.23 -20.93
C ALA A 93 -17.49 -26.48 -20.46
N THR A 94 -17.58 -25.73 -19.36
CA THR A 94 -16.42 -25.06 -18.76
C THR A 94 -15.35 -26.07 -18.32
N GLN A 95 -15.74 -27.18 -17.69
CA GLN A 95 -14.79 -28.24 -17.33
C GLN A 95 -14.08 -28.84 -18.54
N ARG A 96 -14.78 -29.02 -19.67
CA ARG A 96 -14.16 -29.47 -20.92
C ARG A 96 -13.13 -28.47 -21.47
N PHE A 97 -13.44 -27.17 -21.41
CA PHE A 97 -12.47 -26.15 -21.82
C PHE A 97 -11.23 -26.15 -20.91
N VAL A 98 -11.41 -26.28 -19.60
CA VAL A 98 -10.30 -26.41 -18.64
C VAL A 98 -9.44 -27.62 -18.95
N GLN A 99 -10.05 -28.81 -19.13
CA GLN A 99 -9.32 -30.03 -19.50
C GLN A 99 -8.55 -29.87 -20.81
N PHE A 100 -9.18 -29.31 -21.84
CA PHE A 100 -8.52 -29.04 -23.12
C PHE A 100 -7.30 -28.13 -22.97
N LEU A 101 -7.40 -27.06 -22.18
CA LEU A 101 -6.29 -26.14 -21.94
C LEU A 101 -5.15 -26.82 -21.15
N GLN A 102 -5.47 -27.67 -20.18
CA GLN A 102 -4.50 -28.48 -19.44
C GLN A 102 -3.76 -29.46 -20.36
N GLU A 103 -4.47 -30.15 -21.26
CA GLU A 103 -3.87 -31.02 -22.28
C GLU A 103 -2.92 -30.26 -23.22
N LYS A 104 -3.18 -28.96 -23.44
CA LYS A 104 -2.31 -28.07 -24.22
C LYS A 104 -1.20 -27.41 -23.40
N LEU A 105 -1.03 -27.81 -22.14
CA LEU A 105 -0.02 -27.28 -21.22
C LEU A 105 -0.14 -25.75 -21.03
N VAL A 106 -1.37 -25.22 -21.11
CA VAL A 106 -1.63 -23.81 -20.79
C VAL A 106 -1.71 -23.69 -19.27
N PRO A 107 -0.93 -22.79 -18.65
CA PRO A 107 -1.03 -22.55 -17.21
C PRO A 107 -2.41 -22.01 -16.84
N LEU A 108 -3.00 -22.58 -15.80
CA LEU A 108 -4.31 -22.19 -15.26
C LEU A 108 -4.19 -22.05 -13.75
N GLY A 109 -4.97 -21.12 -13.21
CA GLY A 109 -5.08 -20.97 -11.76
C GLY A 109 -5.68 -22.23 -11.12
N PRO A 110 -5.57 -22.37 -9.79
CA PRO A 110 -6.15 -23.50 -9.06
C PRO A 110 -7.68 -23.58 -9.22
N GLN A 111 -8.33 -22.44 -9.46
CA GLN A 111 -9.76 -22.35 -9.72
C GLN A 111 -10.04 -21.28 -10.79
N PRO A 112 -10.06 -21.64 -12.10
CA PRO A 112 -10.35 -20.71 -13.17
C PRO A 112 -11.86 -20.40 -13.20
N ASP A 113 -12.30 -19.44 -12.38
CA ASP A 113 -13.68 -18.98 -12.32
C ASP A 113 -13.90 -17.80 -13.29
N PRO A 114 -14.73 -17.97 -14.35
CA PRO A 114 -15.09 -16.87 -15.26
C PRO A 114 -15.63 -15.63 -14.55
N LEU A 115 -16.36 -15.79 -13.44
CA LEU A 115 -16.96 -14.66 -12.74
C LEU A 115 -15.90 -13.84 -11.99
N ALA A 116 -14.99 -14.51 -11.29
CA ALA A 116 -13.86 -13.87 -10.60
C ALA A 116 -12.90 -13.15 -11.58
N VAL A 117 -12.72 -13.69 -12.80
CA VAL A 117 -11.88 -13.06 -13.83
C VAL A 117 -12.55 -11.80 -14.41
N LEU A 118 -13.87 -11.82 -14.59
CA LEU A 118 -14.60 -10.75 -15.28
C LEU A 118 -15.20 -9.70 -14.34
N SER A 119 -15.16 -9.92 -13.03
CA SER A 119 -15.76 -9.00 -12.06
C SER A 119 -15.01 -8.99 -10.74
N SER A 120 -14.98 -7.81 -10.12
CA SER A 120 -14.48 -7.62 -8.77
C SER A 120 -15.54 -7.96 -7.72
N GLU A 121 -15.10 -8.33 -6.52
CA GLU A 121 -16.00 -8.54 -5.37
C GLU A 121 -16.89 -7.32 -5.10
N ALA A 122 -16.34 -6.11 -5.29
CA ALA A 122 -17.06 -4.86 -5.12
C ALA A 122 -18.21 -4.69 -6.13
N GLU A 123 -18.05 -5.15 -7.37
CA GLU A 123 -19.11 -5.14 -8.38
C GLU A 123 -20.20 -6.18 -8.06
N GLN A 124 -19.79 -7.38 -7.64
CA GLN A 124 -20.71 -8.43 -7.24
C GLN A 124 -21.55 -8.00 -6.03
N ALA A 125 -20.94 -7.37 -5.03
CA ALA A 125 -21.64 -6.83 -3.87
C ALA A 125 -22.68 -5.77 -4.26
N ARG A 126 -22.36 -4.90 -5.25
CA ARG A 126 -23.31 -3.91 -5.75
C ARG A 126 -24.52 -4.55 -6.44
N TRP A 127 -24.36 -5.67 -7.12
CA TRP A 127 -25.48 -6.39 -7.74
C TRP A 127 -26.40 -7.01 -6.70
N CYS A 128 -25.84 -7.52 -5.60
CA CYS A 128 -26.58 -8.13 -4.50
C CYS A 128 -27.24 -7.10 -3.55
N ALA A 129 -26.85 -5.83 -3.61
CA ALA A 129 -27.36 -4.75 -2.76
C ALA A 129 -28.72 -4.19 -3.21
N LYS A 130 -29.46 -4.92 -4.05
CA LYS A 130 -30.78 -4.57 -4.59
C LYS A 130 -31.77 -5.70 -4.37
#